data_AF-A0A6B9GAJ2-F1
#
_entry.id   AF-A0A6B9GAJ2-F1
#
_cell.length_a   1.000
_cell.length_b   1.000
_cell.length_c   1.000
_cell.angle_alpha   90.00
_cell.angle_beta   90.00
_cell.angle_gamma   90.00
#
_symmetry.space_group_name_H-M   'P 1'
#
loop_
_entity.id
_entity.type
_entity.pdbx_description
1 polymer ?
#
loop_
_entity_poly.entity_id
_entity_poly.type
_entity_poly.pdbx_seq_one_letter_code
_entity_poly.pdbx_strand_id
1 'polypeptide(L)' 'MSNNGSKQREIKLSFPDEEMAVIFSLAETRKYGSAHTIIKRAVSDFVKTVNSKGKEYPDDRNNPVK' A
#
# COMPACT_ATOMS: atom_id res chain seq x y z
N MET A 1 13.92 30.51 1.97
CA MET A 1 12.85 29.53 2.28
C MET A 1 12.86 28.48 1.19
N SER A 2 13.50 27.32 1.42
CA SER A 2 13.53 26.25 0.43
C SER A 2 12.19 25.53 0.41
N ASN A 3 11.43 25.67 -0.68
CA ASN A 3 10.26 24.86 -0.96
C ASN A 3 10.73 23.40 -1.12
N ASN A 4 10.60 22.60 -0.05
CA ASN A 4 10.66 21.15 -0.15
C ASN A 4 9.38 20.69 -0.87
N GLY A 5 9.37 20.80 -2.20
CA GLY A 5 8.39 20.11 -3.02
C GLY A 5 8.42 18.64 -2.63
N SER A 6 7.26 18.08 -2.30
CA SER A 6 7.11 16.68 -1.92
C SER A 6 7.65 15.80 -3.05
N LYS A 7 8.91 15.36 -2.94
CA LYS A 7 9.53 14.43 -3.88
C LYS A 7 8.71 13.14 -3.82
N GLN A 8 7.98 12.86 -4.89
CA GLN A 8 7.33 11.55 -5.02
C GLN A 8 8.45 10.51 -5.09
N ARG A 9 8.43 9.57 -4.13
CA ARG A 9 9.38 8.47 -4.10
C ARG A 9 8.73 7.27 -4.78
N GLU A 10 9.35 6.80 -5.85
CA GLU A 10 8.96 5.55 -6.50
C GLU A 10 9.58 4.36 -5.77
N ILE A 11 8.77 3.33 -5.53
CA ILE A 11 9.21 2.07 -4.95
C ILE A 11 8.68 0.94 -5.84
N LYS A 12 9.47 -0.14 -5.98
CA LYS A 12 9.01 -1.37 -6.61
C LYS A 12 8.48 -2.30 -5.53
N LEU A 13 7.28 -2.82 -5.74
CA LEU A 13 6.61 -3.78 -4.86
C LEU A 13 6.41 -5.09 -5.62
N SER A 14 6.52 -6.20 -4.90
CA SER A 14 6.23 -7.53 -5.42
C SER A 14 5.05 -8.11 -4.66
N PHE A 15 4.13 -8.75 -5.38
CA PHE A 15 2.94 -9.39 -4.84
C PHE A 15 2.83 -10.81 -5.41
N PRO A 16 2.12 -11.73 -4.73
CA PRO A 16 1.75 -13.01 -5.30
C PRO A 16 0.96 -12.85 -6.61
N ASP A 17 1.11 -13.81 -7.53
CA ASP A 17 0.48 -13.77 -8.85
C ASP A 17 -1.05 -13.66 -8.75
N GLU A 18 -1.66 -14.34 -7.77
CA GLU A 18 -3.11 -14.30 -7.52
C GLU A 18 -3.59 -12.90 -7.15
N GLU A 19 -2.85 -12.20 -6.27
CA GLU A 19 -3.18 -10.84 -5.86
C GLU A 19 -3.00 -9.84 -7.02
N MET A 20 -1.95 -10.01 -7.82
CA MET A 20 -1.73 -9.22 -9.02
C MET A 20 -2.85 -9.39 -10.04
N ALA A 21 -3.28 -10.63 -10.29
CA ALA A 21 -4.38 -10.93 -11.19
C ALA A 21 -5.66 -10.19 -10.76
N VAL A 22 -6.00 -10.25 -9.47
CA VAL A 22 -7.18 -9.55 -8.93
C VAL A 22 -7.06 -8.03 -9.10
N ILE A 23 -5.90 -7.44 -8.80
CA ILE A 23 -5.69 -6.00 -8.95
C ILE A 23 -5.85 -5.57 -10.42
N PHE A 24 -5.28 -6.33 -11.36
CA PHE A 24 -5.39 -6.01 -12.78
C PHE A 24 -6.80 -6.20 -13.31
N SER A 25 -7.49 -7.29 -12.95
CA SER A 25 -8.90 -7.47 -13.33
C SER A 25 -9.78 -6.33 -12.81
N LEU A 26 -9.55 -5.85 -11.58
CA LEU A 26 -10.27 -4.68 -11.07
C LEU A 26 -9.96 -3.40 -11.85
N ALA A 27 -8.70 -3.21 -12.27
CA ALA A 27 -8.30 -2.07 -13.07
C ALA A 27 -8.91 -2.10 -14.50
N GLU A 28 -9.04 -3.28 -15.09
CA GLU A 28 -9.67 -3.48 -16.41
C GLU A 28 -11.13 -3.03 -16.44
N THR A 29 -11.85 -3.16 -15.32
CA THR A 29 -13.24 -2.67 -15.23
C THR A 29 -13.36 -1.14 -15.37
N ARG A 30 -12.25 -0.40 -15.27
CA ARG A 30 -12.16 1.08 -15.22
C ARG A 30 -12.99 1.76 -14.12
N LYS A 31 -13.76 1.01 -13.34
CA LYS A 31 -14.60 1.51 -12.24
C LYS A 31 -13.77 2.03 -11.06
N TYR A 32 -12.59 1.47 -10.85
CA TYR A 32 -11.74 1.76 -9.69
C TYR A 32 -10.43 2.48 -10.04
N GLY A 33 -10.27 2.90 -11.30
CA GLY A 33 -9.05 3.50 -11.83
C GLY A 33 -7.99 2.46 -12.20
N SER A 34 -6.74 2.91 -12.37
CA SER A 34 -5.60 2.02 -12.66
C SER A 34 -5.18 1.21 -11.43
N ALA A 35 -4.38 0.16 -11.63
CA ALA A 35 -3.75 -0.61 -10.55
C ALA A 35 -3.02 0.29 -9.54
N HIS A 36 -2.31 1.31 -10.03
CA HIS A 36 -1.66 2.32 -9.18
C HIS A 36 -2.66 3.07 -8.29
N THR A 37 -3.82 3.49 -8.83
CA THR A 37 -4.87 4.17 -8.06
C THR A 37 -5.46 3.26 -6.98
N ILE A 38 -5.69 1.99 -7.33
CA ILE A 38 -6.22 0.98 -6.40
C ILE A 38 -5.25 0.79 -5.22
N ILE A 39 -3.97 0.54 -5.52
CA ILE A 39 -2.92 0.36 -4.50
C ILE A 39 -2.77 1.62 -3.64
N LYS A 40 -2.72 2.81 -4.26
CA LYS A 40 -2.62 4.08 -3.54
C LYS A 40 -3.77 4.28 -2.57
N ARG A 41 -5.00 3.91 -2.96
CA ARG A 41 -6.18 4.01 -2.11
C ARG A 41 -6.11 3.04 -0.94
N ALA A 42 -5.78 1.77 -1.21
CA ALA A 42 -5.63 0.75 -0.17
C ALA A 42 -4.58 1.15 0.88
N VAL A 43 -3.41 1.64 0.43
CA VAL A 43 -2.36 2.14 1.33
C VAL A 43 -2.84 3.35 2.14
N SER A 44 -3.51 4.31 1.51
CA SER A 44 -4.03 5.49 2.22
C SER A 44 -5.05 5.13 3.29
N ASP A 45 -5.97 4.22 2.98
CA ASP A 45 -7.03 3.79 3.90
C ASP A 45 -6.44 2.95 5.05
N PHE A 46 -5.45 2.10 4.78
CA PHE A 46 -4.71 1.38 5.80
C PHE A 46 -3.99 2.35 6.76
N VAL A 47 -3.19 3.29 6.24
CA VAL A 47 -2.44 4.26 7.06
C VAL A 47 -3.38 5.09 7.95
N LYS A 48 -4.52 5.55 7.40
CA LYS A 48 -5.55 6.24 8.18
C LYS A 48 -6.12 5.35 9.29
N THR A 49 -6.37 4.09 8.98
CA THR A 49 -6.88 3.11 9.94
C THR A 49 -5.88 2.84 11.07
N VAL A 50 -4.60 2.67 10.76
CA VAL A 50 -3.54 2.46 11.78
C VAL A 50 -3.40 3.69 12.67
N ASN A 51 -3.28 4.89 12.06
CA ASN A 51 -3.12 6.14 12.80
C ASN A 51 -4.34 6.49 13.67
N SER A 52 -5.55 6.12 13.25
CA SER A 52 -6.77 6.37 14.02
C SER A 52 -7.01 5.35 15.13
N LYS A 53 -6.54 4.10 14.97
CA LYS A 53 -6.80 3.03 15.93
C LYS A 53 -5.72 2.90 17.02
N GLY A 54 -4.54 3.50 16.85
CA GLY A 54 -3.45 3.46 17.84
C GLY A 54 -3.01 2.06 18.24
N LYS A 55 -3.39 1.03 17.46
CA LYS A 55 -3.10 -0.37 17.77
C LYS A 55 -1.79 -0.77 17.12
N GLU A 56 -0.82 -1.10 17.98
CA GLU A 56 0.34 -1.92 17.60
C GLU A 56 -0.16 -3.21 16.96
N TYR A 57 0.25 -3.44 15.72
CA TYR A 57 0.23 -4.78 15.14
C TYR A 57 1.45 -5.53 15.69
N PRO A 58 1.35 -6.83 15.98
CA PRO A 58 2.51 -7.62 16.35
C PRO A 58 3.57 -7.47 15.24
N ASP A 59 4.75 -6.99 15.62
CA ASP A 59 5.88 -6.79 14.72
C ASP A 59 6.52 -8.15 14.41
N ASP A 60 6.45 -8.59 13.14
CA ASP A 60 7.03 -9.84 12.64
C ASP A 60 8.57 -9.91 12.84
N ARG A 61 9.21 -8.79 13.21
CA ARG A 61 10.64 -8.72 13.53
C ARG A 61 11.04 -9.46 14.80
N ASN A 62 10.09 -9.89 15.62
CA ASN A 62 10.38 -10.50 16.91
C ASN A 62 10.27 -12.02 16.91
N ASN A 63 10.71 -12.68 15.82
CA ASN A 63 10.94 -14.12 15.85
C ASN A 63 12.35 -14.39 16.42
N PRO A 64 12.51 -14.89 17.67
CA PRO A 64 13.80 -15.36 18.12
C PRO A 64 14.15 -16.57 17.26
N VAL A 65 15.21 -16.44 16.47
CA VAL A 65 15.85 -17.60 15.83
C VAL A 65 16.27 -18.52 16.96
N LYS A 66 15.58 -19.67 17.07
CA LYS A 66 16.01 -20.79 17.93
C LYS A 66 17.18 -21.52 17.28
#